data_AF-A0A1B0DGS2-F1
#
_entry.id   AF-A0A1B0DGS2-F1
#
_cell.length_a   1.000
_cell.length_b   1.000
_cell.length_c   1.000
_cell.angle_alpha   90.00
_cell.angle_beta   90.00
_cell.angle_gamma   90.00
#
_symmetry.space_group_name_H-M   'P 1'
#
loop_
_entity.id
_entity.type
_entity.pdbx_description
1 polymer ?
#
loop_
_entity_poly.entity_id
_entity_poly.type
_entity_poly.pdbx_seq_one_letter_code
_entity_poly.pdbx_strand_id
1 'polypeptide(L)'
;MMKKSSLDEFCDMIDTYGGRDKVIRTLCYTTKLACGLYQTTNPDLSKKLGIFSSKMSATRATLRLLDDWPMLQHTMRYGLGHKEPDRAMAVMGVLANIVDNIYYPVEKVCWLAEHRVISVKEPGKWDTASSVCWVLSIFLNLLR
;
A
#
# COMPACT_ATOMS: atom_id res chain seq x y z
N MET A 1 -17.52 0.35 32.76
CA MET A 1 -16.72 0.28 31.51
C MET A 1 -15.46 -0.53 31.82
N MET A 2 -15.36 -1.78 31.38
CA MET A 2 -14.19 -2.62 31.65
C MET A 2 -12.97 -2.08 30.89
N LYS A 3 -11.84 -1.95 31.58
CA LYS A 3 -10.57 -1.54 30.99
C LYS A 3 -10.08 -2.69 30.11
N LYS A 4 -10.00 -2.46 28.79
CA LYS A 4 -9.44 -3.44 27.86
C LYS A 4 -7.98 -3.71 28.22
N SER A 5 -7.55 -4.97 28.13
CA SER A 5 -6.14 -5.30 28.22
C SER A 5 -5.41 -4.78 26.99
N SER A 6 -4.13 -4.45 27.10
CA SER A 6 -3.31 -4.04 25.95
C SER A 6 -3.25 -5.12 24.85
N LEU A 7 -3.42 -6.39 25.23
CA LEU A 7 -3.55 -7.50 24.28
C LEU A 7 -4.85 -7.41 23.47
N ASP A 8 -5.97 -7.06 24.12
CA ASP A 8 -7.27 -6.94 23.45
C ASP A 8 -7.25 -5.80 22.42
N GLU A 9 -6.64 -4.67 22.77
CA GLU A 9 -6.49 -3.54 21.85
C GLU A 9 -5.62 -3.89 20.64
N PHE A 10 -4.56 -4.67 20.85
CA PHE A 10 -3.70 -5.13 19.75
C PHE A 10 -4.42 -6.12 18.84
N CYS A 11 -5.19 -7.05 19.40
CA CYS A 11 -6.03 -7.98 18.63
C CYS A 11 -7.09 -7.22 17.83
N ASP A 12 -7.81 -6.29 18.45
CA ASP A 12 -8.81 -5.44 17.77
C ASP A 12 -8.19 -4.67 16.59
N MET A 13 -6.97 -4.15 16.75
CA MET A 13 -6.25 -3.50 15.66
C MET A 13 -5.98 -4.49 14.52
N ILE A 14 -5.40 -5.66 14.83
CA ILE A 14 -5.08 -6.69 13.83
C ILE A 14 -6.33 -7.23 13.14
N ASP A 15 -7.50 -7.20 13.76
CA ASP A 15 -8.73 -7.65 13.11
C ASP A 15 -9.18 -6.72 11.98
N THR A 16 -8.72 -5.47 11.97
CA THR A 16 -8.99 -4.54 10.87
C THR A 16 -8.01 -4.72 9.70
N TYR A 17 -8.50 -4.59 8.47
CA TYR A 17 -7.65 -4.59 7.26
C TYR A 17 -6.50 -3.57 7.38
N GLY A 18 -6.82 -2.34 7.78
CA GLY A 18 -5.84 -1.27 7.94
C GLY A 18 -4.81 -1.54 9.05
N GLY A 19 -5.20 -2.24 10.13
CA GLY A 19 -4.26 -2.66 11.16
C GLY A 19 -3.29 -3.73 10.67
N ARG A 20 -3.77 -4.72 9.90
CA ARG A 20 -2.90 -5.73 9.26
C ARG A 20 -1.90 -5.09 8.31
N ASP A 21 -2.32 -4.18 7.42
CA ASP A 21 -1.39 -3.49 6.53
C ASP A 21 -0.33 -2.71 7.32
N LYS A 22 -0.72 -1.98 8.37
CA LYS A 22 0.24 -1.25 9.22
C LYS A 22 1.29 -2.18 9.84
N VAL A 23 0.88 -3.34 10.36
CA VAL A 23 1.80 -4.34 10.94
C VAL A 23 2.74 -4.90 9.87
N ILE A 24 2.20 -5.37 8.73
CA ILE A 24 2.99 -5.94 7.63
C ILE A 24 3.97 -4.89 7.09
N ARG A 25 3.53 -3.65 6.93
CA ARG A 25 4.35 -2.53 6.46
C ARG A 25 5.48 -2.21 7.43
N THR A 26 5.20 -2.22 8.73
CA THR A 26 6.21 -2.00 9.78
C THR A 26 7.26 -3.10 9.72
N LEU A 27 6.84 -4.38 9.69
CA LEU A 27 7.74 -5.52 9.57
C LEU A 27 8.57 -5.49 8.30
N CYS A 28 7.96 -5.13 7.17
CA CYS A 28 8.65 -5.00 5.88
C CYS A 28 9.80 -3.98 5.95
N TYR A 29 9.51 -2.75 6.38
CA TYR A 29 10.52 -1.69 6.35
C TYR A 29 11.55 -1.82 7.46
N THR A 30 11.19 -2.30 8.65
CA THR A 30 12.16 -2.54 9.73
C THR A 30 13.17 -3.62 9.36
N THR A 31 12.69 -4.73 8.79
CA THR A 31 13.59 -5.82 8.34
C THR A 31 14.38 -5.45 7.10
N LYS A 32 13.83 -4.63 6.18
CA LYS A 32 14.57 -4.08 5.05
C LYS A 32 15.70 -3.14 5.50
N LEU A 33 15.44 -2.30 6.50
CA LEU A 33 16.46 -1.45 7.11
C LEU A 33 17.53 -2.29 7.81
N ALA A 34 17.13 -3.24 8.65
CA ALA A 34 18.05 -4.14 9.34
C ALA A 34 18.90 -4.97 8.35
N CYS A 35 18.32 -5.43 7.24
CA CYS A 35 19.05 -6.07 6.15
C CYS A 35 20.22 -5.20 5.67
N GLY A 36 20.00 -3.90 5.44
CA GLY A 36 21.05 -2.96 5.03
C GLY A 36 22.11 -2.73 6.13
N LEU A 37 21.69 -2.62 7.39
CA LEU A 37 22.61 -2.39 8.51
C LEU A 37 23.53 -3.59 8.80
N TYR A 38 23.03 -4.82 8.65
CA TYR A 38 23.81 -6.03 8.92
C TYR A 38 24.59 -6.56 7.71
N GLN A 39 24.60 -5.84 6.58
CA GLN A 39 25.20 -6.32 5.34
C GLN A 39 26.71 -6.62 5.47
N THR A 40 27.44 -5.82 6.24
CA THR A 40 28.89 -5.99 6.45
C THR A 40 29.20 -6.84 7.69
N THR A 41 28.40 -6.72 8.76
CA THR A 41 28.65 -7.42 10.03
C THR A 41 28.23 -8.89 9.99
N ASN A 42 27.06 -9.20 9.42
CA ASN A 42 26.49 -10.56 9.41
C ASN A 42 25.74 -10.82 8.08
N PRO A 43 26.46 -11.20 7.01
CA PRO A 43 25.87 -11.37 5.67
C PRO A 43 24.72 -12.39 5.63
N ASP A 44 24.82 -13.48 6.39
CA ASP A 44 23.77 -14.50 6.45
C ASP A 44 22.47 -13.97 7.07
N LEU A 45 22.57 -13.19 8.14
CA LEU A 45 21.42 -12.55 8.78
C LEU A 45 20.81 -11.49 7.86
N SER A 46 21.66 -10.65 7.24
CA SER A 46 21.24 -9.67 6.25
C SER A 46 20.41 -10.32 5.15
N LYS A 47 20.91 -11.42 4.55
CA LYS A 47 20.19 -12.17 3.52
C LYS A 47 18.83 -12.68 3.99
N LYS A 48 18.75 -13.27 5.19
CA LYS A 48 17.49 -13.76 5.78
C LYS A 48 16.47 -12.64 5.98
N LEU A 49 16.92 -11.49 6.51
CA LEU A 49 16.09 -10.30 6.68
C LEU A 49 15.61 -9.73 5.34
N GLY A 50 16.49 -9.72 4.33
CA GLY A 50 16.16 -9.32 2.97
C GLY A 50 15.03 -10.18 2.38
N ILE A 51 15.14 -11.51 2.49
CA ILE A 51 14.09 -12.45 2.04
C ILE A 51 12.78 -12.17 2.78
N PHE A 52 12.83 -12.03 4.11
CA PHE A 52 11.63 -11.74 4.90
C PHE A 52 10.96 -10.43 4.49
N SER A 53 11.73 -9.34 4.34
CA SER A 53 11.21 -8.05 3.89
C SER A 53 10.58 -8.12 2.49
N SER A 54 11.19 -8.86 1.56
CA SER A 54 10.67 -9.09 0.22
C SER A 54 9.34 -9.84 0.26
N LYS A 55 9.23 -10.89 1.09
CA LYS A 55 7.97 -11.62 1.27
C LYS A 55 6.87 -10.76 1.88
N MET A 56 7.17 -9.94 2.89
CA MET A 56 6.20 -8.99 3.44
C MET A 56 5.73 -7.98 2.38
N SER A 57 6.64 -7.48 1.55
CA SER A 57 6.30 -6.57 0.45
C SER A 57 5.39 -7.26 -0.58
N ALA A 58 5.68 -8.50 -0.97
CA ALA A 58 4.86 -9.27 -1.89
C ALA A 58 3.46 -9.54 -1.31
N THR A 59 3.37 -9.89 -0.02
CA THR A 59 2.08 -10.06 0.67
C THR A 59 1.22 -8.80 0.57
N ARG A 60 1.80 -7.61 0.72
CA ARG A 60 1.06 -6.34 0.55
C ARG A 60 0.53 -6.17 -0.87
N ALA A 61 1.34 -6.44 -1.89
CA ALA A 61 0.90 -6.37 -3.28
C ALA A 61 -0.29 -7.32 -3.54
N THR A 62 -0.25 -8.53 -2.97
CA THR A 62 -1.37 -9.49 -3.06
C THR A 62 -2.62 -9.02 -2.32
N LEU A 63 -2.47 -8.43 -1.13
CA LEU A 63 -3.62 -7.90 -0.37
C LEU A 63 -4.33 -6.76 -1.11
N ARG A 64 -3.57 -5.90 -1.81
CA ARG A 64 -4.14 -4.78 -2.59
C ARG A 64 -4.99 -5.21 -3.78
N LEU A 65 -4.91 -6.46 -4.22
CA LEU A 65 -5.82 -6.98 -5.25
C LEU A 65 -7.30 -6.91 -4.82
N LEU A 66 -7.55 -6.74 -3.52
CA LEU A 66 -8.87 -6.63 -2.91
C LEU A 66 -9.32 -5.17 -2.70
N ASP A 67 -8.48 -4.18 -3.00
CA ASP A 67 -8.71 -2.78 -2.59
C ASP A 67 -9.58 -1.96 -3.54
N ASP A 68 -9.89 -2.44 -4.75
CA ASP A 68 -10.64 -1.64 -5.74
C ASP A 68 -12.07 -1.35 -5.31
N TRP A 69 -12.74 -2.34 -4.70
CA TRP A 69 -14.11 -2.15 -4.23
C TRP A 69 -14.18 -1.23 -3.02
N PRO A 70 -13.33 -1.41 -1.98
CA PRO A 70 -13.13 -0.41 -0.94
C PRO A 70 -12.82 1.00 -1.49
N MET A 71 -11.96 1.11 -2.50
CA MET A 71 -11.60 2.40 -3.11
C MET A 71 -12.77 3.03 -3.86
N LEU A 72 -13.55 2.25 -4.59
CA LEU A 72 -14.75 2.72 -5.26
C LEU A 72 -15.77 3.22 -4.24
N GLN A 73 -16.01 2.46 -3.16
CA GLN A 73 -16.88 2.88 -2.08
C GLN A 73 -16.37 4.18 -1.42
N HIS A 74 -15.06 4.29 -1.18
CA HIS A 74 -14.44 5.50 -0.67
C HIS A 74 -14.74 6.70 -1.57
N THR A 75 -14.51 6.54 -2.88
CA THR A 75 -14.73 7.57 -3.89
C THR A 75 -16.19 8.02 -3.94
N MET A 76 -17.13 7.07 -3.91
CA MET A 76 -18.56 7.39 -3.87
C MET A 76 -18.97 8.13 -2.60
N ARG A 77 -18.41 7.77 -1.43
CA ARG A 77 -18.69 8.44 -0.16
C ARG A 77 -18.04 9.82 -0.07
N TYR A 78 -16.92 10.02 -0.76
CA TYR A 78 -16.23 11.29 -0.88
C TYR A 78 -16.97 12.27 -1.80
N GLY A 79 -17.48 11.77 -2.93
CA GLY A 79 -18.17 12.59 -3.94
C GLY A 79 -17.23 13.63 -4.54
N LEU A 80 -17.72 14.87 -4.70
CA LEU A 80 -16.96 15.99 -5.27
C LEU A 80 -16.26 16.86 -4.21
N GLY A 81 -15.97 16.32 -3.02
CA GLY A 81 -15.25 17.05 -1.98
C GLY A 81 -16.06 18.14 -1.27
N HIS A 82 -17.40 18.06 -1.26
CA HIS A 82 -18.28 19.02 -0.58
C HIS A 82 -18.05 19.15 0.93
N LYS A 83 -17.32 18.21 1.53
CA LYS A 83 -16.97 18.20 2.96
C LYS A 83 -15.63 18.88 3.24
N GLU A 84 -14.87 19.25 2.21
CA GLU A 84 -13.59 19.94 2.38
C GLU A 84 -13.79 21.42 2.70
N PRO A 85 -12.86 22.02 3.47
CA PRO A 85 -12.98 23.40 3.92
C PRO A 85 -12.84 24.41 2.77
N ASP A 86 -12.12 24.07 1.70
CA ASP A 86 -11.94 24.91 0.53
C ASP A 86 -11.97 24.11 -0.79
N ARG A 87 -12.13 24.87 -1.88
CA ARG A 87 -12.24 24.30 -3.23
C ARG A 87 -10.93 23.68 -3.72
N ALA A 88 -9.76 24.16 -3.28
CA ALA A 88 -8.50 23.58 -3.71
C ALA A 88 -8.31 22.20 -3.08
N MET A 89 -8.60 22.03 -1.79
CA MET A 89 -8.61 20.73 -1.13
C MET A 89 -9.62 19.76 -1.75
N ALA A 90 -10.82 20.25 -2.10
CA ALA A 90 -11.82 19.43 -2.80
C ALA A 90 -11.31 18.92 -4.17
N VAL A 91 -10.67 19.78 -4.95
CA VAL A 91 -10.08 19.40 -6.24
C VAL A 91 -8.94 18.40 -6.04
N MET A 92 -8.04 18.63 -5.08
CA MET A 92 -6.95 17.71 -4.77
C MET A 92 -7.45 16.34 -4.33
N GLY A 93 -8.49 16.27 -3.48
CA GLY A 93 -9.08 15.01 -3.04
C GLY A 93 -9.80 14.26 -4.17
N VAL A 94 -10.50 14.97 -5.07
CA VAL A 94 -11.10 14.34 -6.25
C VAL A 94 -10.01 13.79 -7.19
N LEU A 95 -8.94 14.56 -7.43
CA LEU A 95 -7.80 14.11 -8.22
C LEU A 95 -7.10 12.90 -7.58
N ALA A 96 -6.90 12.91 -6.25
CA ALA A 96 -6.33 11.78 -5.53
C ALA A 96 -7.16 10.51 -5.73
N ASN A 97 -8.48 10.61 -5.57
CA ASN A 97 -9.38 9.47 -5.80
C ASN A 97 -9.34 8.96 -7.24
N ILE A 98 -9.27 9.85 -8.24
CA ILE A 98 -9.15 9.43 -9.65
C ILE A 98 -7.84 8.66 -9.86
N VAL A 99 -6.72 9.19 -9.33
CA VAL A 99 -5.42 8.53 -9.41
C VAL A 99 -5.47 7.17 -8.73
N ASP A 100 -6.08 7.06 -7.56
CA ASP A 100 -6.20 5.81 -6.81
C ASP A 100 -7.05 4.77 -7.55
N ASN A 101 -8.17 5.18 -8.17
CA ASN A 101 -9.01 4.26 -8.98
C ASN A 101 -8.30 3.75 -10.23
N ILE A 102 -7.31 4.48 -10.75
CA ILE A 102 -6.46 4.02 -11.86
C ILE A 102 -5.30 3.15 -11.34
N TYR A 103 -4.74 3.54 -10.20
CA TYR A 103 -3.60 2.88 -9.57
C TYR A 103 -3.89 1.41 -9.25
N TYR A 104 -5.01 1.11 -8.59
CA TYR A 104 -5.30 -0.27 -8.16
C TYR A 104 -5.44 -1.26 -9.35
N PRO A 105 -6.17 -0.95 -10.44
CA PRO A 105 -6.17 -1.78 -11.64
C PRO A 105 -4.80 -1.94 -12.29
N VAL A 106 -4.00 -0.87 -12.34
CA VAL A 106 -2.62 -0.93 -12.86
C VAL A 106 -1.76 -1.87 -12.00
N GLU A 107 -1.84 -1.76 -10.67
CA GLU A 107 -1.11 -2.64 -9.75
C GLU A 107 -1.53 -4.10 -9.90
N LYS A 108 -2.82 -4.39 -10.15
CA LYS A 108 -3.28 -5.75 -10.48
C LYS A 108 -2.64 -6.29 -11.75
N VAL A 109 -2.57 -5.49 -12.80
CA VAL A 109 -1.93 -5.91 -14.06
C VAL A 109 -0.45 -6.20 -13.81
N CYS A 110 0.25 -5.36 -13.05
CA CYS A 110 1.63 -5.59 -12.65
C CYS A 110 1.78 -6.93 -11.89
N TRP A 111 0.93 -7.17 -10.89
CA TRP A 111 0.96 -8.39 -10.11
C TRP A 111 0.72 -9.65 -10.96
N LEU A 112 -0.28 -9.59 -11.86
CA LEU A 112 -0.59 -10.70 -12.78
C LEU A 112 0.54 -10.97 -13.77
N ALA A 113 1.20 -9.92 -14.26
CA ALA A 113 2.35 -10.03 -15.15
C ALA A 113 3.57 -10.62 -14.43
N GLU A 114 3.86 -10.17 -13.20
CA GLU A 114 4.96 -10.67 -12.37
C GLU A 114 4.81 -12.17 -12.09
N HIS A 115 3.58 -12.63 -11.82
CA HIS A 115 3.28 -14.04 -11.55
C HIS A 115 3.02 -14.86 -12.83
N ARG A 116 3.22 -14.28 -14.01
CA ARG A 116 3.04 -14.92 -15.34
C ARG A 116 1.63 -15.48 -15.55
N VAL A 117 0.63 -14.91 -14.89
CA VAL A 117 -0.79 -15.24 -15.10
C VAL A 117 -1.25 -14.70 -16.44
N ILE A 118 -0.73 -13.54 -16.84
CA ILE A 118 -0.96 -12.91 -18.15
C ILE A 118 0.37 -12.62 -18.84
N SER A 119 0.38 -12.70 -20.17
CA SER A 119 1.52 -12.24 -20.98
C SER A 119 1.29 -10.80 -21.39
N VAL A 120 2.14 -9.90 -20.91
CA VAL A 120 2.11 -8.48 -21.25
C VAL A 120 3.33 -8.16 -22.10
N LYS A 121 3.14 -7.44 -23.22
CA LYS A 121 4.22 -7.12 -24.16
C LYS A 121 5.39 -6.37 -23.49
N GLU A 122 5.10 -5.48 -22.54
CA GLU A 122 6.09 -4.61 -21.91
C GLU A 122 5.85 -4.46 -20.39
N PRO A 123 6.25 -5.44 -19.57
CA PRO A 123 6.01 -5.40 -18.12
C PRO A 123 6.62 -4.17 -17.42
N GLY A 124 7.80 -3.71 -17.88
CA GLY A 124 8.48 -2.55 -17.29
C GLY A 124 7.71 -1.23 -17.44
N LYS A 125 6.87 -1.09 -18.48
CA LYS A 125 6.00 0.09 -18.63
C LYS A 125 4.90 0.12 -17.59
N TRP A 126 4.34 -1.05 -17.25
CA TRP A 126 3.31 -1.18 -16.22
C TRP A 126 3.88 -0.91 -14.83
N ASP A 127 5.08 -1.44 -14.55
CA ASP A 127 5.79 -1.16 -13.28
C ASP A 127 6.09 0.33 -13.11
N THR A 128 6.54 0.99 -14.18
CA THR A 128 6.75 2.45 -14.19
C THR A 128 5.44 3.20 -13.98
N ALA A 129 4.37 2.83 -14.67
CA ALA A 129 3.05 3.46 -14.52
C ALA A 129 2.52 3.30 -13.09
N SER A 130 2.63 2.11 -12.52
CA SER A 130 2.27 1.82 -11.13
C SER A 130 3.05 2.71 -10.16
N SER A 131 4.36 2.85 -10.37
CA SER A 131 5.23 3.70 -9.55
C SER A 131 4.85 5.18 -9.64
N VAL A 132 4.55 5.68 -10.85
CA VAL A 132 4.13 7.08 -11.06
C VAL A 132 2.78 7.35 -10.39
N CYS A 133 1.80 6.46 -10.58
CA CYS A 133 0.49 6.56 -9.94
C CYS A 133 0.62 6.56 -8.41
N TRP A 134 1.46 5.68 -7.87
CA TRP A 134 1.72 5.62 -6.42
C TRP A 134 2.32 6.92 -5.88
N VAL A 135 3.35 7.46 -6.54
CA VAL A 135 3.98 8.73 -6.13
C VAL A 135 3.00 9.89 -6.22
N LEU A 136 2.21 9.96 -7.29
CA LEU A 136 1.21 11.01 -7.48
C LEU A 136 0.11 10.94 -6.42
N SER A 137 -0.38 9.75 -6.10
CA SER A 137 -1.34 9.53 -5.01
C SER A 137 -0.80 10.04 -3.68
N ILE A 138 0.44 9.69 -3.32
CA ILE A 138 1.08 10.18 -2.09
C ILE A 138 1.19 11.70 -2.09
N PHE A 139 1.63 12.29 -3.20
CA PHE A 139 1.81 13.73 -3.30
C PHE A 139 0.47 14.48 -3.14
N LEU A 140 -0.59 14.01 -3.79
CA LEU A 140 -1.92 14.62 -3.67
C LEU A 140 -2.50 14.45 -2.27
N ASN A 141 -2.32 13.29 -1.65
CA ASN A 141 -2.77 13.04 -0.27
C ASN A 141 -1.93 13.78 0.79
N LEU A 142 -0.70 14.21 0.46
CA LEU A 142 0.14 15.02 1.35
C LEU A 142 -0.20 16.52 1.27
N LEU A 143 -0.64 16.99 0.11
CA LEU A 143 -1.03 18.39 -0.12
C LEU A 143 -2.46 18.70 0.34
N ARG A 144 -3.33 17.69 0.36
CA ARG A 144 -4.63 17.72 1.01
C ARG A 144 -4.46 17.66 2.53
#